data_AF-A0A7C8EJ17-F1
#
_entry.id   AF-A0A7C8EJ17-F1
#
_cell.length_a   1.000
_cell.length_b   1.000
_cell.length_c   1.000
_cell.angle_alpha   90.00
_cell.angle_beta   90.00
_cell.angle_gamma   90.00
#
_symmetry.space_group_name_H-M   'P 1'
#
loop_
_entity.id
_entity.type
_entity.pdbx_description
1 polymer ?
#
loop_
_entity_poly.entity_id
_entity_poly.type
_entity_poly.pdbx_seq_one_letter_code
_entity_poly.pdbx_strand_id
1 'polypeptide(L)'
;MSDGRHEPRIISPHGGYRELKSYQTAEIVYDATVAFCERFIDRRSRTHDQMVQAARSGKQNIAEGSMASGTSKKTELKLIG
;
A
#
# COMPACT_ATOMS: atom_id res chain seq x y z
N MET A 1 -34.28 0.82 26.78
CA MET A 1 -34.19 -0.48 26.10
C MET A 1 -34.57 -0.29 24.65
N SER A 2 -33.59 -0.38 23.75
CA SER A 2 -33.75 -0.80 22.35
C SER A 2 -32.34 -0.77 21.74
N ASP A 3 -31.65 -1.87 21.99
CA ASP A 3 -30.39 -2.28 21.38
C ASP A 3 -30.64 -2.57 19.89
N GLY A 4 -29.94 -1.82 19.03
CA GLY A 4 -30.05 -1.88 17.57
C GLY A 4 -28.66 -2.02 16.96
N ARG A 5 -27.95 -3.09 17.35
CA ARG A 5 -26.85 -3.78 16.66
C ARG A 5 -26.18 -2.99 15.53
N HIS A 6 -24.97 -2.51 15.83
CA HIS A 6 -23.99 -2.09 14.84
C HIS A 6 -23.62 -3.31 13.99
N GLU A 7 -24.24 -3.49 12.84
CA GLU A 7 -23.73 -4.44 11.84
C GLU A 7 -22.28 -4.01 11.54
N PRO A 8 -21.28 -4.90 11.72
CA PRO A 8 -19.95 -4.56 11.29
C PRO A 8 -20.05 -4.36 9.78
N ARG A 9 -19.76 -3.16 9.28
CA ARG A 9 -19.43 -2.99 7.87
C ARG A 9 -18.18 -3.84 7.62
N ILE A 10 -18.37 -5.12 7.31
CA ILE A 10 -17.30 -6.10 7.08
C ILE A 10 -16.41 -5.66 5.90
N ILE A 11 -16.87 -4.70 5.10
CA ILE A 11 -16.13 -4.15 3.98
C ILE A 11 -16.20 -2.62 4.06
N SER A 12 -15.15 -2.02 4.65
CA SER A 12 -14.96 -0.57 4.57
C SER A 12 -14.69 -0.16 3.11
N PRO A 13 -15.11 1.04 2.66
CA PRO A 13 -14.97 1.46 1.28
C PRO A 13 -13.49 1.51 0.87
N HIS A 14 -13.23 1.13 -0.38
CA HIS A 14 -11.92 1.14 -1.02
C HIS A 14 -11.17 2.46 -0.76
N GLY A 15 -10.12 2.40 0.07
CA GLY A 15 -9.34 3.56 0.53
C GLY A 15 -8.27 3.27 1.58
N GLY A 16 -8.21 2.05 2.14
CA GLY A 16 -7.43 1.75 3.34
C GLY A 16 -5.92 1.54 3.15
N TYR A 17 -5.40 1.34 1.94
CA TYR A 17 -3.96 1.07 1.80
C TYR A 17 -3.11 2.26 2.28
N ARG A 18 -3.61 3.49 2.15
CA ARG A 18 -2.95 4.71 2.66
C ARG A 18 -2.88 4.78 4.18
N GLU A 19 -3.76 4.08 4.88
CA GLU A 19 -3.74 3.96 6.34
C GLU A 19 -2.83 2.82 6.82
N LEU A 20 -2.38 1.94 5.92
CA LEU A 20 -1.44 0.89 6.29
C LEU A 20 -0.12 1.51 6.71
N LYS A 21 0.32 1.18 7.93
CA LYS A 21 1.66 1.55 8.42
C LYS A 21 2.75 1.08 7.45
N SER A 22 2.58 -0.07 6.82
CA SER A 22 3.52 -0.57 5.81
C SER A 22 3.59 0.33 4.58
N TYR A 23 2.45 0.88 4.11
CA TYR A 23 2.43 1.81 2.99
C TYR A 23 3.07 3.15 3.36
N GLN A 24 2.73 3.71 4.51
CA GLN A 24 3.31 4.97 5.00
C GLN A 24 4.83 4.84 5.19
N THR A 25 5.30 3.74 5.78
CA THR A 25 6.74 3.45 5.87
C THR A 25 7.38 3.31 4.49
N ALA A 26 6.71 2.66 3.53
CA ALA A 26 7.23 2.54 2.17
C ALA A 26 7.30 3.90 1.46
N GLU A 27 6.40 4.85 1.74
CA GLU A 27 6.51 6.23 1.26
C GLU A 27 7.73 6.94 1.86
N ILE A 28 7.94 6.84 3.17
CA ILE A 28 9.13 7.40 3.84
C ILE A 28 10.42 6.82 3.25
N VAL A 29 10.47 5.50 3.03
CA VAL A 29 11.63 4.83 2.41
C VAL A 29 11.83 5.30 0.98
N TYR A 30 10.76 5.53 0.20
CA TYR A 30 10.86 6.07 -1.14
C TYR A 30 11.46 7.48 -1.13
N ASP A 31 10.95 8.39 -0.31
CA ASP A 31 11.42 9.76 -0.23
C ASP A 31 12.88 9.81 0.25
N ALA A 32 13.24 9.01 1.26
CA ALA A 32 14.61 8.88 1.73
C ALA A 32 15.55 8.32 0.66
N THR A 33 15.09 7.35 -0.13
CA THR A 33 15.88 6.78 -1.24
C THR A 33 16.13 7.83 -2.32
N VAL A 34 15.12 8.61 -2.69
CA VAL A 34 15.29 9.72 -3.66
C VAL A 34 16.30 10.73 -3.13
N ALA A 35 16.13 11.21 -1.90
CA ALA A 35 17.04 12.19 -1.30
C ALA A 35 18.48 11.66 -1.17
N PHE A 36 18.65 10.38 -0.83
CA PHE A 36 19.95 9.72 -0.79
C PHE A 36 20.58 9.66 -2.18
N CYS A 37 19.83 9.18 -3.17
CA CYS A 37 20.31 9.04 -4.54
C CYS A 37 20.71 10.40 -5.12
N GLU A 38 19.90 11.45 -4.94
CA GLU A 38 20.21 12.79 -5.43
C GLU A 38 21.48 13.39 -4.81
N ARG A 39 21.80 13.02 -3.57
CA ARG A 39 22.95 13.55 -2.84
C ARG A 39 24.23 12.75 -3.06
N PHE A 40 24.13 11.44 -3.21
CA PHE A 40 25.30 10.55 -3.11
C PHE A 40 25.54 9.69 -4.35
N ILE A 41 24.59 9.62 -5.28
CA ILE A 41 24.72 8.81 -6.50
C ILE A 41 24.62 9.72 -7.72
N ASP A 42 25.51 9.53 -8.69
CA ASP A 42 25.46 10.27 -9.94
C ASP A 42 24.08 10.07 -10.62
N ARG A 43 23.43 11.17 -11.02
CA ARG A 43 22.07 11.16 -11.58
C ARG A 43 21.95 10.41 -12.91
N ARG A 44 23.06 10.16 -13.62
CA ARG A 44 23.10 9.37 -14.86
C ARG A 44 23.51 7.92 -14.60
N SER A 45 23.81 7.57 -13.36
CA SER A 45 24.14 6.19 -12.99
C SER A 45 22.92 5.30 -13.09
N ARG A 46 23.10 4.13 -13.70
CA ARG A 46 22.08 3.07 -13.68
C ARG A 46 21.68 2.67 -12.26
N THR A 47 22.60 2.75 -11.30
CA THR A 47 22.32 2.46 -9.89
C THR A 47 21.32 3.44 -9.30
N HIS A 48 21.41 4.73 -9.65
CA HIS A 48 20.44 5.75 -9.22
C HIS A 48 19.03 5.35 -9.66
N ASP A 49 18.86 5.06 -10.95
CA ASP A 49 17.56 4.71 -11.52
C ASP A 49 17.00 3.43 -10.92
N GLN A 50 17.83 2.40 -10.75
CA GLN A 50 17.42 1.13 -10.14
C GLN A 50 16.94 1.30 -8.71
N MET A 51 17.64 2.09 -7.89
CA MET A 51 17.26 2.33 -6.50
C MET A 51 15.92 3.08 -6.41
N VAL A 52 15.78 4.17 -7.17
CA VAL A 52 14.54 4.97 -7.18
C VAL A 52 13.35 4.15 -7.68
N GLN A 53 13.54 3.33 -8.73
CA GLN A 53 12.49 2.46 -9.26
C GLN A 53 12.11 1.35 -8.27
N ALA A 54 13.08 0.69 -7.63
CA ALA A 54 12.81 -0.34 -6.64
C ALA A 54 11.99 0.20 -5.46
N ALA A 55 12.38 1.36 -4.93
CA ALA A 55 11.64 1.99 -3.83
C ALA A 55 10.22 2.42 -4.26
N ARG A 56 10.04 2.91 -5.50
CA ARG A 56 8.70 3.21 -6.06
C ARG A 56 7.84 1.96 -6.20
N SER A 57 8.41 0.86 -6.69
CA SER A 57 7.69 -0.41 -6.83
C SER A 57 7.26 -0.96 -5.47
N GLY A 58 8.07 -0.80 -4.42
CA GLY A 58 7.75 -1.25 -3.07
C GLY A 58 6.40 -0.72 -2.56
N LYS A 59 6.12 0.58 -2.71
CA LYS A 59 4.82 1.15 -2.31
C LYS A 59 3.66 0.71 -3.21
N GLN A 60 3.91 0.51 -4.51
CA GLN A 60 2.88 0.03 -5.45
C GLN A 60 2.44 -1.40 -5.13
N ASN A 61 3.39 -2.29 -4.83
CA ASN A 61 3.11 -3.67 -4.44
C ASN A 61 2.18 -3.74 -3.21
N ILE A 62 2.35 -2.84 -2.24
CA ILE A 62 1.49 -2.77 -1.05
C ILE A 62 0.09 -2.27 -1.41
N ALA A 63 -0.02 -1.25 -2.25
CA ALA A 63 -1.32 -0.74 -2.70
C ALA A 63 -2.11 -1.81 -3.48
N GLU A 64 -1.46 -2.49 -4.43
CA GLU A 64 -2.06 -3.55 -5.24
C GLU A 64 -2.47 -4.75 -4.38
N GLY A 65 -1.59 -5.21 -3.49
CA GLY A 65 -1.88 -6.32 -2.57
C GLY A 65 -3.05 -6.00 -1.62
N SER A 66 -3.12 -4.77 -1.12
CA SER A 66 -4.23 -4.32 -0.26
C SER A 66 -5.57 -4.32 -1.01
N MET A 67 -5.59 -3.84 -2.26
CA MET A 67 -6.79 -3.83 -3.10
C MET A 67 -7.26 -5.24 -3.47
N ALA A 68 -6.32 -6.15 -3.75
CA ALA A 68 -6.62 -7.55 -4.03
C ALA A 68 -7.23 -8.26 -2.81
N SER A 69 -6.67 -8.06 -1.60
CA SER A 69 -7.20 -8.64 -0.36
C SER A 69 -8.63 -8.20 -0.06
N GLY A 70 -8.96 -6.92 -0.29
CA GLY A 70 -10.33 -6.41 -0.13
C GLY A 70 -11.34 -7.06 -1.08
N THR A 71 -10.91 -7.35 -2.31
CA THR A 71 -11.75 -8.03 -3.32
C THR A 71 -11.92 -9.51 -2.98
N SER A 72 -10.86 -10.22 -2.59
CA SER A 72 -10.92 -11.64 -2.22
C SER A 72 -11.89 -11.90 -1.07
N LYS A 73 -11.87 -11.08 -0.01
CA LYS A 73 -12.83 -11.24 1.10
C LYS A 73 -14.28 -11.10 0.65
N LYS A 74 -14.55 -10.19 -0.29
CA LYS A 74 -15.89 -9.99 -0.86
C LYS A 74 -16.32 -11.17 -1.75
N THR A 75 -15.39 -11.76 -2.50
CA THR A 75 -15.66 -12.94 -3.33
C THR A 75 -15.83 -14.20 -2.50
N GLU A 76 -14.99 -14.41 -1.49
CA GLU A 76 -15.07 -15.52 -0.55
C GLU A 76 -16.43 -15.56 0.17
N LEU A 77 -16.90 -14.41 0.66
CA LEU A 77 -18.24 -14.27 1.27
C LEU A 77 -19.40 -14.63 0.32
N LYS A 78 -19.25 -14.45 -1.00
CA LYS A 78 -20.29 -14.79 -1.99
C LYS A 78 -20.31 -16.28 -2.35
N LEU A 79 -19.22 -17.02 -2.09
CA LEU A 79 -19.09 -18.43 -2.46
C LEU A 79 -19.51 -19.39 -1.34
N ILE A 80 -19.63 -18.89 -0.11
CA ILE A 80 -20.09 -19.65 1.07
C ILE A 80 -21.60 -19.49 1.35
N GLY A 81 -22.33 -18.75 0.51
CA GLY A 81 -23.76 -18.47 0.62
C GLY A 81 -24.62 -19.32 -0.30
#